data_AF-A0A9Q4HG04-F1
#
_entry.id   AF-A0A9Q4HG04-F1
#
_cell.length_a   1.000
_cell.length_b   1.000
_cell.length_c   1.000
_cell.angle_alpha   90.00
_cell.angle_beta   90.00
_cell.angle_gamma   90.00
#
_symmetry.space_group_name_H-M   'P 1'
#
loop_
_entity.id
_entity.type
_entity.pdbx_description
1 polymer ?
#
loop_
_entity_poly.entity_id
_entity_poly.type
_entity_poly.pdbx_seq_one_letter_code
_entity_poly.pdbx_strand_id
1 'polypeptide(L)'
;MEWNKTKSIFIVAFLILDIFLGYQFFQKWQATSKEYEVIKNDVEHDMKADHITYEGLNKGAIEGYRITANQKAFTKEEIEALKDQKPLMDMPSDDRKVTTLKMKFTNPIALSKKNIEDDAQALVSSKIQDGEKYKLWKVDKSKKEIIFFQTYEGDYIYQQTDNSSNMIGQVVLHLNAKNEVVSYDQTTLETFKQIQKESLITEMDAVELLYYQNQLKEYSTVKSCKFGYVAQYPLTSTQVLAPVWRITVEYDKKVNGEKKTVQEYFTVNALESTILDTDQ
;
A
#
# COMPACT_ATOMS: atom_id res chain seq x y z
N MET A 1 36.18 37.14 -40.51
CA MET A 1 35.06 37.13 -39.54
C MET A 1 35.61 36.67 -38.20
N GLU A 2 35.51 37.47 -37.15
CA GLU A 2 36.10 37.18 -35.84
C GLU A 2 35.29 36.15 -35.03
N TRP A 3 35.23 34.93 -35.55
CA TRP A 3 34.50 33.78 -35.00
C TRP A 3 34.88 33.44 -33.55
N ASN A 4 36.13 33.71 -33.17
CA ASN A 4 36.60 33.47 -31.80
C ASN A 4 36.04 34.49 -30.79
N LYS A 5 35.75 35.74 -31.19
CA LYS A 5 35.19 36.75 -30.27
C LYS A 5 33.71 36.51 -29.98
N THR A 6 32.92 36.14 -31.01
CA THR A 6 31.50 35.81 -30.83
C THR A 6 31.29 34.59 -29.95
N LYS A 7 32.13 33.54 -30.08
CA LYS A 7 32.09 32.36 -29.19
C LYS A 7 32.36 32.71 -27.73
N SER A 8 33.37 33.54 -27.48
CA SER A 8 33.74 33.93 -26.12
C SER A 8 32.63 34.74 -25.43
N ILE A 9 31.98 35.64 -26.17
CA ILE A 9 30.81 36.40 -25.69
C ILE A 9 29.64 35.47 -25.35
N PHE A 10 29.35 34.46 -26.18
CA PHE A 10 28.29 33.49 -25.90
C PHE A 10 28.58 32.65 -24.66
N ILE A 11 29.82 32.19 -24.47
CA ILE A 11 30.21 31.41 -23.28
C ILE A 11 30.06 32.25 -22.01
N VAL A 12 30.49 33.52 -22.03
CA VAL A 12 30.36 34.42 -20.88
C VAL A 12 28.90 34.76 -20.58
N ALA A 13 28.08 34.99 -21.61
CA ALA A 13 26.66 35.25 -21.43
C ALA A 13 25.93 34.04 -20.82
N PHE A 14 26.24 32.83 -21.28
CA PHE A 14 25.67 31.59 -20.75
C PHE A 14 26.09 31.35 -19.29
N LEU A 15 27.36 31.62 -18.96
CA LEU A 15 27.88 31.48 -17.60
C LEU A 15 27.23 32.48 -16.62
N ILE A 16 26.98 33.72 -17.04
CA ILE A 16 26.24 34.71 -16.23
C ILE A 16 24.80 34.24 -16.00
N LEU A 17 24.16 33.68 -17.04
CA LEU A 17 22.82 33.12 -16.93
C LEU A 17 22.79 31.92 -15.96
N ASP A 18 23.73 30.99 -16.07
CA ASP A 18 23.83 29.82 -15.18
C ASP A 18 24.05 30.22 -13.71
N ILE A 19 24.90 31.23 -13.45
CA ILE A 19 25.10 31.77 -12.09
C ILE A 19 23.81 32.41 -11.58
N PHE A 20 23.11 33.15 -12.42
CA PHE A 20 21.83 33.77 -12.07
C PHE A 20 20.74 32.73 -11.77
N LEU A 21 20.66 31.66 -12.57
CA LEU A 21 19.77 30.52 -12.29
C LEU A 21 20.16 29.81 -10.99
N GLY A 22 21.45 29.57 -10.75
CA GLY A 22 21.94 28.97 -9.51
C GLY A 22 21.57 29.81 -8.28
N TYR A 23 21.69 31.14 -8.38
CA TYR A 23 21.30 32.07 -7.33
C TYR A 23 19.78 32.07 -7.08
N GLN A 24 18.97 32.11 -8.13
CA GLN A 24 17.51 32.02 -7.99
C GLN A 24 17.08 30.67 -7.40
N PHE A 25 17.71 29.58 -7.82
CA PHE A 25 17.46 28.26 -7.28
C PHE A 25 17.77 28.20 -5.79
N PHE A 26 18.94 28.71 -5.38
CA PHE A 26 19.34 28.74 -3.98
C PHE A 26 18.42 29.63 -3.12
N GLN A 27 18.02 30.79 -3.64
CA GLN A 27 17.06 31.67 -2.96
C GLN A 27 15.69 30.99 -2.79
N LYS A 28 15.13 30.39 -3.86
CA LYS A 28 13.86 29.65 -3.77
C LYS A 28 13.98 28.50 -2.78
N TRP A 29 15.06 27.72 -2.84
CA TRP A 29 15.29 26.60 -1.94
C TRP A 29 15.34 27.03 -0.46
N GLN A 30 16.03 28.14 -0.15
CA GLN A 30 16.19 28.64 1.21
C GLN A 30 14.94 29.37 1.75
N ALA A 31 14.16 30.02 0.87
CA ALA A 31 12.88 30.61 1.23
C ALA A 31 11.84 29.52 1.51
N THR A 32 11.75 28.51 0.63
CA THR A 32 10.83 27.37 0.81
C THR A 32 11.14 26.57 2.08
N SER A 33 12.41 26.36 2.44
CA SER A 33 12.74 25.61 3.66
C SER A 33 12.34 26.32 4.95
N LYS A 34 12.53 27.65 5.04
CA LYS A 34 12.12 28.44 6.22
C LYS A 34 10.61 28.63 6.32
N GLU A 35 9.94 28.87 5.19
CA GLU A 35 8.48 28.97 5.14
C GLU A 35 7.82 27.64 5.53
N TYR A 36 8.39 26.52 5.07
CA TYR A 36 7.94 25.17 5.43
C TYR A 36 8.13 24.86 6.92
N GLU A 37 9.25 25.26 7.55
CA GLU A 37 9.44 25.09 8.99
C GLU A 37 8.45 25.90 9.84
N VAL A 38 8.07 27.11 9.40
CA VAL A 38 7.06 27.92 10.10
C VAL A 38 5.68 27.28 9.98
N ILE A 39 5.27 26.91 8.76
CA ILE A 39 3.98 26.24 8.51
C ILE A 39 3.86 24.92 9.29
N LYS A 40 4.94 24.14 9.38
CA LYS A 40 4.95 22.88 10.15
C LYS A 40 4.74 23.10 11.65
N ASN A 41 5.43 24.09 12.23
CA ASN A 41 5.27 24.40 13.65
C ASN A 41 3.85 24.89 13.96
N ASP A 42 3.23 25.62 13.04
CA ASP A 42 1.82 26.04 13.16
C ASP A 42 0.88 24.81 13.13
N VAL A 43 1.09 23.87 12.20
CA VAL A 43 0.29 22.64 12.12
C VAL A 43 0.41 21.77 13.37
N GLU A 44 1.63 21.57 13.91
CA GLU A 44 1.81 20.82 15.17
C GLU A 44 1.09 21.51 16.36
N HIS A 45 1.08 22.84 16.37
CA HIS A 45 0.37 23.61 17.40
C HIS A 45 -1.15 23.44 17.29
N ASP A 46 -1.68 23.54 16.08
CA ASP A 46 -3.12 23.41 15.79
C ASP A 46 -3.61 21.99 16.08
N MET A 47 -2.86 20.95 15.68
CA MET A 47 -3.16 19.56 16.04
C MET A 47 -3.25 19.37 17.56
N LYS A 48 -2.37 20.03 18.33
CA LYS A 48 -2.39 19.97 19.79
C LYS A 48 -3.58 20.72 20.38
N ALA A 49 -3.98 21.85 19.80
CA ALA A 49 -5.18 22.59 20.18
C ALA A 49 -6.45 21.75 19.96
N ASP A 50 -6.49 20.96 18.89
CA ASP A 50 -7.56 20.01 18.58
C ASP A 50 -7.47 18.68 19.35
N HIS A 51 -6.55 18.58 20.31
CA HIS A 51 -6.33 17.41 21.14
C HIS A 51 -6.03 16.12 20.36
N ILE A 52 -5.36 16.24 19.21
CA ILE A 52 -4.92 15.09 18.42
C ILE A 52 -3.65 14.51 19.07
N THR A 53 -3.68 13.21 19.36
CA THR A 53 -2.57 12.51 20.01
C THR A 53 -1.86 11.58 19.02
N TYR A 54 -0.53 11.59 19.02
CA TYR A 54 0.31 10.69 18.21
C TYR A 54 1.60 10.37 18.98
N GLU A 55 2.15 9.18 18.76
CA GLU A 55 3.38 8.72 19.44
C GLU A 55 4.31 8.00 18.46
N GLY A 56 5.62 8.20 18.64
CA GLY A 56 6.64 7.39 17.95
C GLY A 56 6.75 7.57 16.44
N LEU A 57 6.18 8.64 15.86
CA LEU A 57 6.27 8.92 14.43
C LEU A 57 7.69 9.34 14.04
N ASN A 58 8.22 8.68 13.02
CA ASN A 58 9.52 9.02 12.46
C ASN A 58 9.49 10.38 11.73
N LYS A 59 10.43 11.27 12.09
CA LYS A 59 10.63 12.59 11.46
C LYS A 59 11.82 12.61 10.47
N GLY A 60 12.49 11.47 10.26
CA GLY A 60 13.60 11.33 9.32
C GLY A 60 13.10 10.92 7.94
N ALA A 61 13.53 11.65 6.91
CA ALA A 61 13.26 11.26 5.53
C ALA A 61 13.94 9.93 5.21
N ILE A 62 13.22 9.05 4.53
CA ILE A 62 13.73 7.77 4.04
C ILE A 62 13.58 7.70 2.54
N GLU A 63 14.42 6.92 1.88
CA GLU A 63 14.32 6.66 0.45
C GLU A 63 13.36 5.51 0.17
N GLY A 64 12.57 5.61 -0.89
CA GLY A 64 11.69 4.56 -1.37
C GLY A 64 11.71 4.43 -2.87
N TYR A 65 10.92 3.49 -3.39
CA TYR A 65 10.89 3.17 -4.81
C TYR A 65 9.47 3.04 -5.33
N ARG A 66 9.19 3.55 -6.53
CA ARG A 66 8.13 2.99 -7.37
C ARG A 66 8.60 1.64 -7.90
N ILE A 67 7.72 0.66 -7.84
CA ILE A 67 8.03 -0.69 -8.30
C ILE A 67 7.01 -1.15 -9.35
N THR A 68 7.41 -2.09 -10.18
CA THR A 68 6.51 -2.79 -11.11
C THR A 68 6.49 -4.27 -10.81
N ALA A 69 5.38 -4.94 -11.07
CA ALA A 69 5.24 -6.38 -10.96
C ALA A 69 4.30 -6.90 -12.05
N ASN A 70 4.51 -8.12 -12.51
CA ASN A 70 3.64 -8.77 -13.47
C ASN A 70 2.59 -9.62 -12.76
N GLN A 71 1.39 -9.65 -13.32
CA GLN A 71 0.38 -10.63 -12.90
C GLN A 71 0.81 -12.02 -13.35
N LYS A 72 0.95 -12.94 -12.39
CA LYS A 72 1.29 -14.34 -12.68
C LYS A 72 0.21 -14.97 -13.55
N ALA A 73 0.63 -15.64 -14.61
CA ALA A 73 -0.21 -16.50 -15.41
C ALA A 73 0.08 -17.96 -15.03
N PHE A 74 -0.89 -18.61 -14.38
CA PHE A 74 -0.73 -19.97 -13.89
C PHE A 74 -0.76 -20.98 -15.04
N THR A 75 0.24 -21.86 -15.10
CA THR A 75 0.32 -22.89 -16.13
C THR A 75 -0.51 -24.11 -15.78
N LYS A 76 -0.79 -24.95 -16.78
CA LYS A 76 -1.51 -26.21 -16.56
C LYS A 76 -0.75 -27.11 -15.60
N GLU A 77 0.56 -27.20 -15.76
CA GLU A 77 1.45 -28.02 -14.94
C GLU A 77 1.45 -27.56 -13.47
N GLU A 78 1.46 -26.25 -13.24
CA GLU A 78 1.39 -25.71 -11.87
C GLU A 78 0.07 -26.06 -11.19
N ILE A 79 -1.06 -25.94 -11.91
CA ILE A 79 -2.39 -26.25 -11.37
C ILE A 79 -2.52 -27.74 -11.07
N GLU A 80 -2.06 -28.60 -11.98
CA GLU A 80 -2.13 -30.07 -11.81
C GLU A 80 -1.15 -30.59 -10.74
N ALA A 81 -0.09 -29.85 -10.43
CA ALA A 81 0.85 -30.20 -9.36
C ALA A 81 0.29 -30.00 -7.94
N LEU A 82 -0.82 -29.26 -7.79
CA LEU A 82 -1.47 -29.00 -6.51
C LEU A 82 -2.19 -30.26 -5.98
N LYS A 83 -1.51 -30.98 -5.08
CA LYS A 83 -2.01 -32.22 -4.47
C LYS A 83 -3.28 -31.98 -3.65
N ASP A 84 -4.20 -32.94 -3.75
CA ASP A 84 -5.49 -32.96 -3.06
C ASP A 84 -6.40 -31.74 -3.35
N GLN A 85 -6.19 -31.08 -4.48
CA GLN A 85 -6.94 -29.90 -4.90
C GLN A 85 -7.54 -30.09 -6.29
N LYS A 86 -8.67 -29.43 -6.56
CA LYS A 86 -9.34 -29.45 -7.86
C LYS A 86 -9.66 -28.02 -8.32
N PRO A 87 -9.43 -27.68 -9.59
CA PRO A 87 -9.82 -26.38 -10.12
C PRO A 87 -11.35 -26.24 -10.17
N LEU A 88 -11.84 -25.05 -9.83
CA LEU A 88 -13.23 -24.59 -10.03
C LEU A 88 -13.31 -23.47 -11.07
N MET A 89 -12.26 -23.34 -11.88
CA MET A 89 -12.14 -22.41 -12.99
C MET A 89 -11.77 -23.17 -14.27
N ASP A 90 -11.89 -22.49 -15.40
CA ASP A 90 -11.41 -23.02 -16.68
C ASP A 90 -9.88 -23.17 -16.65
N MET A 91 -9.38 -24.30 -17.15
CA MET A 91 -7.95 -24.53 -17.29
C MET A 91 -7.33 -23.59 -18.34
N PRO A 92 -6.05 -23.24 -18.20
CA PRO A 92 -5.34 -22.45 -19.22
C PRO A 92 -5.27 -23.19 -20.56
N SER A 93 -5.32 -22.42 -21.64
CA SER A 93 -5.19 -22.89 -23.02
C SER A 93 -4.45 -21.84 -23.85
N ASP A 94 -4.12 -22.15 -25.11
CA ASP A 94 -3.36 -21.23 -25.98
C ASP A 94 -3.98 -19.82 -26.06
N ASP A 95 -5.31 -19.74 -26.13
CA ASP A 95 -6.06 -18.47 -26.18
C ASP A 95 -6.49 -17.93 -24.81
N ARG A 96 -6.23 -18.66 -23.72
CA ARG A 96 -6.73 -18.31 -22.37
C ARG A 96 -5.64 -18.41 -21.31
N LYS A 97 -5.24 -17.24 -20.81
CA LYS A 97 -4.40 -17.14 -19.62
C LYS A 97 -5.26 -17.16 -18.35
N VAL A 98 -4.82 -17.91 -17.36
CA VAL A 98 -5.44 -17.92 -16.03
C VAL A 98 -4.57 -17.09 -15.09
N THR A 99 -5.06 -15.94 -14.66
CA THR A 99 -4.38 -15.05 -13.71
C THR A 99 -5.01 -15.07 -12.32
N THR A 100 -6.13 -15.79 -12.17
CA THR A 100 -6.84 -16.00 -10.91
C THR A 100 -7.16 -17.48 -10.78
N LEU A 101 -6.56 -18.11 -9.76
CA LEU A 101 -6.92 -19.48 -9.39
C LEU A 101 -8.18 -19.45 -8.53
N LYS A 102 -9.04 -20.45 -8.76
CA LYS A 102 -10.13 -20.80 -7.85
C LYS A 102 -10.05 -22.31 -7.59
N MET A 103 -9.50 -22.69 -6.45
CA MET A 103 -9.20 -24.09 -6.14
C MET A 103 -10.08 -24.59 -5.00
N LYS A 104 -10.46 -25.86 -5.06
CA LYS A 104 -11.21 -26.56 -4.03
C LYS A 104 -10.37 -27.66 -3.42
N PHE A 105 -10.36 -27.76 -2.08
CA PHE A 105 -9.76 -28.89 -1.40
C PHE A 105 -10.65 -30.14 -1.53
N THR A 106 -10.03 -31.30 -1.76
CA THR A 106 -10.75 -32.58 -1.85
C THR A 106 -11.46 -32.89 -0.54
N ASN A 107 -10.78 -32.63 0.59
CA ASN A 107 -11.35 -32.68 1.92
C ASN A 107 -11.24 -31.28 2.56
N PRO A 108 -12.33 -30.71 3.13
CA PRO A 108 -12.26 -29.45 3.84
C PRO A 108 -11.25 -29.49 5.00
N ILE A 109 -10.55 -28.39 5.23
CA ILE A 109 -9.50 -28.31 6.24
C ILE A 109 -10.03 -27.53 7.44
N ALA A 110 -10.18 -28.19 8.58
CA ALA A 110 -10.69 -27.58 9.80
C ALA A 110 -9.69 -26.59 10.40
N LEU A 111 -10.16 -25.40 10.79
CA LEU A 111 -9.38 -24.44 11.56
C LEU A 111 -9.78 -24.47 13.04
N SER A 112 -8.81 -24.27 13.92
CA SER A 112 -9.03 -24.13 15.36
C SER A 112 -9.92 -22.92 15.65
N LYS A 113 -10.89 -23.09 16.53
CA LYS A 113 -11.76 -21.99 16.98
C LYS A 113 -11.03 -20.95 17.82
N LYS A 114 -9.93 -21.33 18.47
CA LYS A 114 -9.16 -20.44 19.36
C LYS A 114 -8.04 -19.70 18.62
N ASN A 115 -7.41 -20.37 17.66
CA ASN A 115 -6.22 -19.86 16.95
C ASN A 115 -6.46 -19.87 15.43
N ILE A 116 -7.62 -19.36 15.00
CA ILE A 116 -8.02 -19.41 13.59
C ILE A 116 -7.03 -18.71 12.66
N GLU A 117 -6.38 -17.65 13.14
CA GLU A 117 -5.43 -16.83 12.40
C GLU A 117 -4.13 -17.58 12.13
N ASP A 118 -3.54 -18.18 13.17
CA ASP A 118 -2.31 -18.97 13.06
C ASP A 118 -2.52 -20.21 12.18
N ASP A 119 -3.64 -20.91 12.36
CA ASP A 119 -3.99 -22.08 11.55
C ASP A 119 -4.20 -21.70 10.08
N ALA A 120 -4.84 -20.56 9.82
CA ALA A 120 -5.03 -20.04 8.47
C ALA A 120 -3.68 -19.68 7.82
N GLN A 121 -2.79 -19.00 8.55
CA GLN A 121 -1.45 -18.68 8.04
C GLN A 121 -0.64 -19.95 7.76
N ALA A 122 -0.68 -20.94 8.66
CA ALA A 122 -0.02 -22.23 8.46
C ALA A 122 -0.57 -22.99 7.25
N LEU A 123 -1.88 -22.93 7.02
CA LEU A 123 -2.52 -23.52 5.85
C LEU A 123 -2.03 -22.86 4.56
N VAL A 124 -2.08 -21.51 4.49
CA VAL A 124 -1.63 -20.76 3.30
C VAL A 124 -0.16 -21.08 3.01
N SER A 125 0.72 -20.99 4.00
CA SER A 125 2.15 -21.22 3.79
C SER A 125 2.53 -22.66 3.45
N SER A 126 1.68 -23.66 3.75
CA SER A 126 1.99 -25.08 3.49
C SER A 126 1.27 -25.71 2.30
N LYS A 127 0.11 -25.18 1.90
CA LYS A 127 -0.76 -25.79 0.88
C LYS A 127 -1.03 -24.91 -0.33
N ILE A 128 -0.69 -23.63 -0.27
CA ILE A 128 -0.93 -22.66 -1.35
C ILE A 128 0.41 -22.25 -1.97
N GLN A 129 0.43 -22.11 -3.29
CA GLN A 129 1.63 -21.74 -4.03
C GLN A 129 2.13 -20.37 -3.58
N ASP A 130 3.44 -20.24 -3.29
CA ASP A 130 4.06 -19.01 -2.79
C ASP A 130 3.42 -18.47 -1.48
N GLY A 131 2.80 -19.34 -0.69
CA GLY A 131 1.99 -18.96 0.48
C GLY A 131 2.75 -18.18 1.56
N GLU A 132 4.08 -18.31 1.63
CA GLU A 132 4.95 -17.53 2.53
C GLU A 132 5.02 -16.04 2.17
N LYS A 133 4.67 -15.67 0.93
CA LYS A 133 4.65 -14.27 0.47
C LYS A 133 3.40 -13.52 0.90
N TYR A 134 2.44 -14.22 1.49
CA TYR A 134 1.15 -13.67 1.90
C TYR A 134 1.04 -13.58 3.42
N LYS A 135 0.57 -12.44 3.91
CA LYS A 135 0.28 -12.21 5.32
C LYS A 135 -1.22 -12.01 5.54
N LEU A 136 -1.71 -12.55 6.66
CA LEU A 136 -3.11 -12.40 7.06
C LEU A 136 -3.51 -10.92 7.15
N TRP A 137 -4.54 -10.55 6.40
CA TRP A 137 -5.11 -9.20 6.42
C TRP A 137 -6.36 -9.11 7.29
N LYS A 138 -7.33 -10.00 7.06
CA LYS A 138 -8.66 -9.91 7.71
C LYS A 138 -9.34 -11.26 7.81
N VAL A 139 -10.01 -11.51 8.94
CA VAL A 139 -10.98 -12.59 9.09
C VAL A 139 -12.39 -12.00 8.98
N ASP A 140 -13.07 -12.20 7.85
CA ASP A 140 -14.43 -11.71 7.63
C ASP A 140 -15.46 -12.79 7.96
N LYS A 141 -15.96 -12.75 9.20
CA LYS A 141 -16.98 -13.70 9.69
C LYS A 141 -18.32 -13.57 8.97
N SER A 142 -18.63 -12.39 8.41
CA SER A 142 -19.90 -12.15 7.72
C SER A 142 -19.92 -12.81 6.35
N LYS A 143 -18.81 -12.70 5.61
CA LYS A 143 -18.61 -13.36 4.32
C LYS A 143 -18.15 -14.82 4.45
N LYS A 144 -17.70 -15.23 5.66
CA LYS A 144 -17.04 -16.51 5.93
C LYS A 144 -15.79 -16.68 5.08
N GLU A 145 -14.95 -15.65 5.11
CA GLU A 145 -13.72 -15.58 4.34
C GLU A 145 -12.53 -15.18 5.22
N ILE A 146 -11.34 -15.66 4.89
CA ILE A 146 -10.07 -15.18 5.45
C ILE A 146 -9.22 -14.63 4.32
N ILE A 147 -8.83 -13.37 4.42
CA ILE A 147 -8.16 -12.62 3.37
C ILE A 147 -6.70 -12.43 3.75
N PHE A 148 -5.81 -12.72 2.81
CA PHE A 148 -4.39 -12.49 2.91
C PHE A 148 -3.93 -11.57 1.79
N PHE A 149 -3.05 -10.64 2.10
CA PHE A 149 -2.41 -9.78 1.11
C PHE A 149 -0.98 -10.24 0.86
N GLN A 150 -0.59 -10.22 -0.42
CA GLN A 150 0.79 -10.42 -0.80
C GLN A 150 1.66 -9.28 -0.23
N THR A 151 2.90 -9.63 0.08
CA THR A 151 3.90 -8.69 0.59
C THR A 151 5.06 -8.52 -0.37
N TYR A 152 5.68 -7.35 -0.31
CA TYR A 152 6.95 -7.04 -0.97
C TYR A 152 7.93 -6.55 0.10
N GLU A 153 9.10 -7.19 0.19
CA GLU A 153 10.12 -6.91 1.23
C GLU A 153 9.60 -6.93 2.67
N GLY A 154 8.50 -7.64 2.92
CA GLY A 154 7.85 -7.76 4.23
C GLY A 154 6.70 -6.79 4.45
N ASP A 155 6.53 -5.78 3.61
CA ASP A 155 5.45 -4.80 3.70
C ASP A 155 4.24 -5.21 2.86
N TYR A 156 3.06 -4.80 3.29
CA TYR A 156 1.81 -5.14 2.60
C TYR A 156 1.70 -4.46 1.24
N ILE A 157 1.18 -5.20 0.26
CA ILE A 157 0.55 -4.61 -0.92
C ILE A 157 -0.93 -4.43 -0.59
N TYR A 158 -1.29 -3.27 -0.08
CA TYR A 158 -2.66 -2.91 0.30
C TYR A 158 -3.57 -2.87 -0.92
N GLN A 159 -4.73 -3.49 -0.76
CA GLN A 159 -5.71 -3.68 -1.82
C GLN A 159 -7.12 -3.59 -1.23
N GLN A 160 -8.10 -3.30 -2.09
CA GLN A 160 -9.52 -3.35 -1.70
C GLN A 160 -9.99 -4.81 -1.57
N THR A 161 -10.94 -5.05 -0.65
CA THR A 161 -11.49 -6.39 -0.35
C THR A 161 -12.92 -6.61 -0.86
N ASP A 162 -13.48 -5.64 -1.56
CA ASP A 162 -14.93 -5.60 -1.80
C ASP A 162 -15.33 -6.34 -3.07
N ASN A 163 -14.42 -6.45 -4.03
CA ASN A 163 -14.65 -7.07 -5.32
C ASN A 163 -13.44 -7.91 -5.74
N SER A 164 -13.65 -9.18 -6.05
CA SER A 164 -12.64 -10.11 -6.56
C SER A 164 -11.98 -9.63 -7.87
N SER A 165 -12.62 -8.72 -8.60
CA SER A 165 -12.10 -8.13 -9.85
C SER A 165 -10.87 -7.25 -9.64
N ASN A 166 -10.65 -6.76 -8.41
CA ASN A 166 -9.53 -5.88 -8.04
C ASN A 166 -8.38 -6.64 -7.35
N MET A 167 -8.45 -7.98 -7.35
CA MET A 167 -7.50 -8.84 -6.65
C MET A 167 -6.21 -8.98 -7.47
N ILE A 168 -5.18 -8.21 -7.15
CA ILE A 168 -3.89 -8.29 -7.87
C ILE A 168 -2.89 -9.24 -7.18
N GLY A 169 -2.92 -9.32 -5.85
CA GLY A 169 -2.04 -10.19 -5.08
C GLY A 169 -2.70 -10.57 -3.75
N GLN A 170 -3.70 -11.45 -3.77
CA GLN A 170 -4.38 -11.91 -2.56
C GLN A 170 -4.60 -13.42 -2.57
N VAL A 171 -4.76 -13.97 -1.37
CA VAL A 171 -5.32 -15.30 -1.15
C VAL A 171 -6.57 -15.13 -0.30
N VAL A 172 -7.71 -15.63 -0.78
CA VAL A 172 -8.99 -15.59 -0.06
C VAL A 172 -9.43 -17.01 0.24
N LEU A 173 -9.41 -17.41 1.51
CA LEU A 173 -9.90 -18.70 1.97
C LEU A 173 -11.41 -18.64 2.21
N HIS A 174 -12.16 -19.59 1.65
CA HIS A 174 -13.61 -19.69 1.79
C HIS A 174 -13.98 -20.76 2.82
N LEU A 175 -14.69 -20.37 3.88
CA LEU A 175 -15.08 -21.28 4.95
C LEU A 175 -16.54 -21.75 4.83
N ASN A 176 -16.80 -22.97 5.30
CA ASN A 176 -18.16 -23.43 5.54
C ASN A 176 -18.68 -23.02 6.94
N ALA A 177 -19.90 -23.46 7.27
CA ALA A 177 -20.54 -23.16 8.56
C ALA A 177 -19.82 -23.73 9.80
N LYS A 178 -18.86 -24.65 9.63
CA LYS A 178 -18.08 -25.27 10.71
C LYS A 178 -16.67 -24.66 10.85
N ASN A 179 -16.36 -23.57 10.15
CA ASN A 179 -15.01 -23.00 10.03
C ASN A 179 -13.99 -23.96 9.40
N GLU A 180 -14.43 -24.77 8.45
CA GLU A 180 -13.53 -25.58 7.62
C GLU A 180 -13.33 -24.88 6.28
N VAL A 181 -12.08 -24.76 5.84
CA VAL A 181 -11.70 -24.17 4.56
C VAL A 181 -12.05 -25.16 3.44
N VAL A 182 -12.92 -24.74 2.52
CA VAL A 182 -13.42 -25.58 1.42
C VAL A 182 -12.72 -25.27 0.10
N SER A 183 -12.46 -24.00 -0.15
CA SER A 183 -11.84 -23.50 -1.38
C SER A 183 -11.04 -22.24 -1.10
N TYR A 184 -10.25 -21.81 -2.07
CA TYR A 184 -9.58 -20.53 -2.03
C TYR A 184 -9.52 -19.90 -3.43
N ASP A 185 -9.47 -18.57 -3.45
CA ASP A 185 -9.10 -17.78 -4.62
C ASP A 185 -7.66 -17.28 -4.43
N GLN A 186 -6.89 -17.21 -5.52
CA GLN A 186 -5.52 -16.71 -5.49
C GLN A 186 -5.15 -15.91 -6.74
N THR A 187 -4.50 -14.76 -6.53
CA THR A 187 -3.75 -14.02 -7.54
C THR A 187 -2.36 -13.70 -6.99
N THR A 188 -1.36 -13.71 -7.86
CA THR A 188 0.04 -13.53 -7.48
C THR A 188 0.70 -12.49 -8.38
N LEU A 189 1.40 -11.55 -7.78
CA LEU A 189 2.35 -10.67 -8.45
C LEU A 189 3.75 -11.31 -8.44
N GLU A 190 4.44 -11.23 -9.57
CA GLU A 190 5.80 -11.75 -9.73
C GLU A 190 6.68 -10.76 -10.49
N THR A 191 7.99 -11.05 -10.58
CA THR A 191 8.94 -10.22 -11.34
C THR A 191 8.95 -8.76 -10.86
N PHE A 192 9.07 -8.54 -9.55
CA PHE A 192 9.16 -7.20 -8.98
C PHE A 192 10.43 -6.48 -9.48
N LYS A 193 10.28 -5.21 -9.90
CA LYS A 193 11.39 -4.35 -10.36
C LYS A 193 11.24 -2.95 -9.80
N GLN A 194 12.30 -2.42 -9.19
CA GLN A 194 12.39 -1.02 -8.83
C GLN A 194 12.63 -0.19 -10.09
N ILE A 195 11.75 0.78 -10.37
CA ILE A 195 11.80 1.59 -11.61
C ILE A 195 12.23 3.03 -11.35
N GLN A 196 12.02 3.55 -10.14
CA GLN A 196 12.35 4.92 -9.80
C GLN A 196 12.58 5.03 -8.29
N LYS A 197 13.69 5.66 -7.91
CA LYS A 197 14.05 5.95 -6.52
C LYS A 197 13.68 7.39 -6.19
N GLU A 198 13.02 7.62 -5.07
CA GLU A 198 12.61 8.95 -4.61
C GLU A 198 12.66 9.05 -3.07
N SER A 199 12.84 10.26 -2.56
CA SER A 199 12.69 10.55 -1.14
C SER A 199 11.21 10.45 -0.75
N LEU A 200 10.91 9.74 0.32
CA LEU A 200 9.58 9.64 0.88
C LEU A 200 9.31 10.78 1.85
N ILE A 201 8.05 11.18 1.96
CA ILE A 201 7.56 11.99 3.07
C ILE A 201 7.71 11.20 4.37
N THR A 202 7.96 11.89 5.48
CA THR A 202 8.12 11.25 6.79
C THR A 202 6.77 10.75 7.33
N GLU A 203 6.81 9.89 8.35
CA GLU A 203 5.57 9.45 9.02
C GLU A 203 4.84 10.64 9.64
N MET A 204 5.58 11.62 10.16
CA MET A 204 5.02 12.86 10.69
C MET A 204 4.34 13.67 9.58
N ASP A 205 5.00 13.86 8.44
CA ASP A 205 4.44 14.61 7.31
C ASP A 205 3.13 14.00 6.81
N ALA A 206 3.04 12.66 6.79
CA ALA A 206 1.84 11.96 6.38
C ALA A 206 0.66 12.24 7.33
N VAL A 207 0.89 12.33 8.64
CA VAL A 207 -0.12 12.68 9.64
C VAL A 207 -0.49 14.16 9.58
N GLU A 208 0.49 15.05 9.46
CA GLU A 208 0.26 16.49 9.27
C GLU A 208 -0.58 16.75 8.02
N LEU A 209 -0.34 16.00 6.93
CA LEU A 209 -1.13 16.10 5.71
C LEU A 209 -2.59 15.69 5.91
N LEU A 210 -2.86 14.63 6.68
CA LEU A 210 -4.23 14.26 7.04
C LEU A 210 -4.93 15.38 7.82
N TYR A 211 -4.21 15.99 8.76
CA TYR A 211 -4.75 17.12 9.52
C TYR A 211 -5.02 18.33 8.64
N TYR A 212 -4.05 18.73 7.82
CA TYR A 212 -4.15 19.86 6.90
C TYR A 212 -5.32 19.71 5.91
N GLN A 213 -5.63 18.48 5.50
CA GLN A 213 -6.78 18.17 4.63
C GLN A 213 -8.09 17.92 5.42
N ASN A 214 -8.13 18.30 6.70
CA ASN A 214 -9.28 18.20 7.59
C ASN A 214 -9.86 16.78 7.70
N GLN A 215 -9.00 15.76 7.64
CA GLN A 215 -9.39 14.35 7.76
C GLN A 215 -9.37 13.85 9.20
N LEU A 216 -8.56 14.48 10.07
CA LEU A 216 -8.48 14.13 11.48
C LEU A 216 -9.52 14.91 12.28
N LYS A 217 -10.21 14.21 13.18
CA LYS A 217 -11.21 14.81 14.07
C LYS A 217 -10.55 15.28 15.36
N GLU A 218 -11.12 16.29 16.00
CA GLU A 218 -10.74 16.67 17.36
C GLU A 218 -10.79 15.46 18.29
N TYR A 219 -9.90 15.42 19.28
CA TYR A 219 -9.77 14.34 20.26
C TYR A 219 -9.50 12.95 19.65
N SER A 220 -8.94 12.89 18.44
CA SER A 220 -8.53 11.63 17.82
C SER A 220 -7.11 11.22 18.23
N THR A 221 -6.83 9.93 18.12
CA THR A 221 -5.52 9.33 18.41
C THR A 221 -5.01 8.56 17.20
N VAL A 222 -3.82 8.91 16.72
CA VAL A 222 -3.10 8.13 15.70
C VAL A 222 -2.52 6.89 16.36
N LYS A 223 -3.03 5.71 15.99
CA LYS A 223 -2.64 4.42 16.57
C LYS A 223 -1.42 3.80 15.91
N SER A 224 -1.26 4.02 14.60
CA SER A 224 -0.13 3.52 13.84
C SER A 224 0.03 4.21 12.50
N CYS A 225 1.27 4.35 12.07
CA CYS A 225 1.65 4.65 10.69
C CYS A 225 2.44 3.44 10.16
N LYS A 226 1.94 2.76 9.12
CA LYS A 226 2.57 1.55 8.56
C LYS A 226 2.89 1.74 7.10
N PHE A 227 4.12 1.41 6.71
CA PHE A 227 4.55 1.43 5.33
C PHE A 227 3.90 0.30 4.51
N GLY A 228 3.82 0.49 3.19
CA GLY A 228 3.37 -0.53 2.25
C GLY A 228 3.24 0.03 0.85
N TYR A 229 2.55 -0.70 -0.01
CA TYR A 229 2.37 -0.36 -1.42
C TYR A 229 0.90 -0.46 -1.83
N VAL A 230 0.50 0.34 -2.81
CA VAL A 230 -0.81 0.20 -3.50
C VAL A 230 -0.58 0.20 -5.01
N ALA A 231 -1.47 -0.45 -5.76
CA ALA A 231 -1.48 -0.29 -7.21
C ALA A 231 -2.00 1.09 -7.60
N GLN A 232 -1.19 1.82 -8.36
CA GLN A 232 -1.49 3.20 -8.72
C GLN A 232 -2.54 3.30 -9.85
N TYR A 233 -2.54 2.33 -10.77
CA TYR A 233 -3.51 2.24 -11.86
C TYR A 233 -3.82 0.77 -12.15
N PRO A 234 -5.10 0.36 -12.20
CA PRO A 234 -5.45 -0.95 -12.74
C PRO A 234 -5.23 -0.96 -14.26
N LEU A 235 -5.24 -2.15 -14.89
CA LEU A 235 -5.52 -2.39 -16.33
C LEU A 235 -4.38 -2.80 -17.28
N THR A 236 -3.17 -3.21 -16.82
CA THR A 236 -2.26 -3.97 -17.70
C THR A 236 -1.67 -5.21 -17.01
N SER A 237 -1.03 -6.10 -17.79
CA SER A 237 -0.32 -7.27 -17.23
C SER A 237 0.80 -6.87 -16.26
N THR A 238 1.29 -5.63 -16.35
CA THR A 238 2.31 -5.07 -15.47
C THR A 238 1.67 -4.01 -14.58
N GLN A 239 1.64 -4.26 -13.28
CA GLN A 239 1.16 -3.33 -12.26
C GLN A 239 2.26 -2.35 -11.88
N VAL A 240 1.92 -1.08 -11.73
CA VAL A 240 2.79 -0.07 -11.11
C VAL A 240 2.31 0.12 -9.67
N LEU A 241 3.22 -0.10 -8.72
CA LEU A 241 2.94 0.04 -7.30
C LEU A 241 3.67 1.25 -6.73
N ALA A 242 2.94 2.09 -6.01
CA ALA A 242 3.46 3.26 -5.32
C ALA A 242 3.52 2.99 -3.81
N PRO A 243 4.59 3.43 -3.12
CA PRO A 243 4.70 3.31 -1.68
C PRO A 243 3.73 4.27 -0.99
N VAL A 244 3.20 3.83 0.16
CA VAL A 244 2.19 4.56 0.94
C VAL A 244 2.41 4.42 2.44
N TRP A 245 1.88 5.38 3.17
CA TRP A 245 1.67 5.31 4.61
C TRP A 245 0.21 4.97 4.89
N ARG A 246 -0.03 3.79 5.49
CA ARG A 246 -1.34 3.40 6.02
C ARG A 246 -1.45 3.84 7.47
N ILE A 247 -2.30 4.82 7.72
CA ILE A 247 -2.49 5.46 9.03
C ILE A 247 -3.80 4.97 9.64
N THR A 248 -3.74 4.51 10.89
CA THR A 248 -4.94 4.14 11.66
C THR A 248 -5.21 5.20 12.71
N VAL A 249 -6.41 5.75 12.70
CA VAL A 249 -6.86 6.78 13.63
C VAL A 249 -8.04 6.26 14.41
N GLU A 250 -8.05 6.53 15.71
CA GLU A 250 -9.10 6.11 16.63
C GLU A 250 -9.72 7.34 17.29
N TYR A 251 -11.04 7.41 17.37
CA TYR A 251 -11.74 8.47 18.07
C TYR A 251 -13.08 7.98 18.62
N ASP A 252 -13.63 8.71 19.58
CA ASP A 252 -14.90 8.36 20.20
C ASP A 252 -16.07 9.07 19.53
N LYS A 253 -17.08 8.28 19.13
CA LYS A 253 -18.32 8.76 18.53
C LYS A 253 -19.50 8.41 19.43
N LYS A 254 -20.44 9.34 19.59
CA LYS A 254 -21.74 9.03 20.21
C LYS A 254 -22.63 8.33 19.19
N VAL A 255 -23.03 7.09 19.49
CA VAL A 255 -23.98 6.31 18.70
C VAL A 255 -25.11 5.92 19.63
N ASN A 256 -26.33 6.38 19.37
CA ASN A 256 -27.52 6.15 20.20
C ASN A 256 -27.37 6.55 21.68
N GLY A 257 -26.59 7.61 21.95
CA GLY A 257 -26.34 8.11 23.31
C GLY A 257 -25.19 7.42 24.04
N GLU A 258 -24.67 6.31 23.51
CA GLU A 258 -23.51 5.61 24.05
C GLU A 258 -22.22 6.05 23.36
N LYS A 259 -21.14 6.12 24.14
CA LYS A 259 -19.80 6.43 23.66
C LYS A 259 -19.19 5.17 23.05
N LYS A 260 -18.87 5.21 21.75
CA LYS A 260 -18.26 4.10 21.02
C LYS A 260 -16.97 4.55 20.36
N THR A 261 -15.90 3.81 20.62
CA THR A 261 -14.62 4.01 19.93
C THR A 261 -14.72 3.48 18.50
N VAL A 262 -14.36 4.32 17.53
CA VAL A 262 -14.38 4.06 16.09
C VAL A 262 -12.96 4.19 15.56
N GLN A 263 -12.60 3.33 14.61
CA GLN A 263 -11.33 3.41 13.90
C GLN A 263 -11.59 3.80 12.45
N GLU A 264 -10.77 4.71 11.93
CA GLU A 264 -10.72 5.11 10.53
C GLU A 264 -9.31 4.80 9.98
N TYR A 265 -9.25 4.38 8.72
CA TYR A 265 -8.01 4.00 8.05
C TYR A 265 -7.78 4.91 6.85
N PHE A 266 -6.60 5.51 6.79
CA PHE A 266 -6.21 6.41 5.71
C PHE A 266 -5.01 5.84 4.95
N THR A 267 -4.98 6.04 3.64
CA THR A 267 -3.82 5.71 2.80
C THR A 267 -3.26 6.98 2.17
N VAL A 268 -2.07 7.37 2.59
CA VAL A 268 -1.36 8.56 2.12
C VAL A 268 -0.25 8.15 1.18
N ASN A 269 -0.13 8.79 0.02
CA ASN A 269 0.98 8.56 -0.91
C ASN A 269 2.30 8.95 -0.23
N ALA A 270 3.30 8.07 -0.26
CA ALA A 270 4.58 8.35 0.38
C ALA A 270 5.53 9.16 -0.51
N LEU A 271 5.28 9.23 -1.83
CA LEU A 271 6.12 9.96 -2.81
C LEU A 271 5.66 11.40 -3.05
N GLU A 272 4.35 11.62 -2.96
CA GLU A 272 3.71 12.91 -3.15
C GLU A 272 2.84 13.19 -1.94
N SER A 273 2.76 14.45 -1.49
CA SER A 273 1.89 14.84 -0.38
C SER A 273 0.40 14.84 -0.79
N THR A 274 -0.12 13.71 -1.23
CA THR A 274 -1.51 13.48 -1.66
C THR A 274 -2.14 12.27 -0.95
N ILE A 275 -3.42 12.37 -0.61
CA ILE A 275 -4.21 11.24 -0.04
C ILE A 275 -4.78 10.42 -1.21
N LEU A 276 -4.67 9.09 -1.13
CA LEU A 276 -5.10 8.19 -2.21
C LEU A 276 -6.50 7.59 -1.98
N ASP A 277 -6.85 7.24 -0.74
CA ASP A 277 -8.18 6.69 -0.43
C ASP A 277 -8.53 6.82 1.06
N THR A 278 -9.84 6.81 1.34
CA THR A 278 -10.43 6.77 2.69
C THR A 278 -11.30 5.51 2.76
N ASP A 279 -10.77 4.41 3.30
CA ASP A 279 -11.59 3.21 3.53
C ASP A 279 -12.55 3.53 4.71
N GLN A 280 -13.85 3.71 4.42
CA GLN A 280 -14.93 3.80 5.42
C GLN A 280 -15.56 2.44 5.73
#